data_AF-A0ABD0KSC4-F1
#
_entry.id   AF-A0ABD0KSC4-F1
#
_cell.length_a   1.000
_cell.length_b   1.000
_cell.length_c   1.000
_cell.angle_alpha   90.00
_cell.angle_beta   90.00
_cell.angle_gamma   90.00
#
_symmetry.space_group_name_H-M   'P 1'
#
loop_
_entity.id
_entity.type
_entity.pdbx_description
1 polymer ?
#
loop_
_entity_poly.entity_id
_entity_poly.type
_entity_poly.pdbx_seq_one_letter_code
_entity_poly.pdbx_strand_id
1 'polypeptide(L)'
;MLLFVFLLTTSVSTVICGTVKRTDDVSIEGLETLVQQQAAMIQQQSTMMQTLQTKVTALENKMSTIDTTHNMLLQTGHYGIDKAGDVMVVTVVEGPGQDRLDKGACLATTHLTAGQHVMARHVGGSTYLNSYQTSFSGFLIAADTASSA
;
A
#
# COMPACT_ATOMS: atom_id res chain seq x y z
N MET A 1 9.40 -48.06 -67.05
CA MET A 1 10.67 -47.77 -66.34
C MET A 1 10.57 -48.38 -64.96
N LEU A 2 11.68 -49.00 -64.51
CA LEU A 2 11.96 -49.64 -63.23
C LEU A 2 11.37 -51.03 -62.92
N LEU A 3 12.32 -51.97 -62.88
CA LEU A 3 12.34 -53.32 -62.34
C LEU A 3 12.15 -53.28 -60.81
N PHE A 4 11.29 -54.14 -60.25
CA PHE A 4 11.31 -54.44 -58.81
C PHE A 4 11.76 -55.87 -58.58
N VAL A 5 12.96 -55.97 -58.01
CA VAL A 5 13.63 -57.20 -57.57
C VAL A 5 12.97 -57.68 -56.27
N PHE A 6 12.48 -58.91 -56.25
CA PHE A 6 12.06 -59.57 -55.01
C PHE A 6 13.30 -60.08 -54.26
N LEU A 7 13.66 -59.41 -53.17
CA LEU A 7 14.71 -59.88 -52.26
C LEU A 7 14.05 -60.68 -51.12
N LEU A 8 14.18 -62.00 -51.18
CA LEU A 8 13.87 -62.90 -50.07
C LEU A 8 15.02 -62.78 -49.05
N THR A 9 14.76 -62.20 -47.89
CA THR A 9 15.69 -62.28 -46.75
C THR A 9 15.00 -63.03 -45.61
N THR A 10 15.56 -64.18 -45.26
CA THR A 10 15.20 -64.94 -44.07
C THR A 10 15.93 -64.32 -42.89
N SER A 11 15.20 -63.66 -41.98
CA SER A 11 15.74 -63.30 -40.66
C SER A 11 15.17 -64.25 -39.61
N VAL A 12 16.13 -64.91 -38.96
CA VAL A 12 16.00 -65.91 -37.91
C VAL A 12 15.02 -65.46 -36.83
N SER A 13 14.05 -66.33 -36.50
CA SER A 13 13.17 -66.17 -35.35
C SER A 13 14.00 -66.18 -34.06
N THR A 14 14.37 -65.00 -33.59
CA THR A 14 14.65 -64.80 -32.17
C THR A 14 13.31 -64.45 -31.53
N VAL A 15 12.75 -65.42 -30.80
CA VAL A 15 11.69 -65.15 -29.83
C VAL A 15 12.31 -64.28 -28.75
N ILE A 16 12.22 -62.96 -28.93
CA ILE A 16 12.35 -62.05 -27.80
C ILE A 16 11.09 -62.33 -26.96
N CYS A 17 11.25 -63.17 -25.93
CA CYS A 17 10.34 -63.23 -24.80
C CYS A 17 10.49 -61.92 -24.01
N GLY A 18 10.10 -60.82 -24.64
CA GLY A 18 9.80 -59.58 -23.97
C GLY A 18 8.31 -59.64 -23.74
N THR A 19 7.90 -59.75 -22.49
CA THR A 19 6.56 -59.35 -22.05
C THR A 19 6.24 -58.02 -22.73
N VAL A 20 5.39 -58.08 -23.76
CA VAL A 20 4.80 -56.89 -24.35
C VAL A 20 4.06 -56.23 -23.20
N LYS A 21 4.61 -55.12 -22.71
CA LYS A 21 3.95 -54.35 -21.68
C LYS A 21 2.67 -53.80 -22.32
N ARG A 22 1.53 -54.43 -22.05
CA ARG A 22 0.27 -54.03 -22.66
C ARG A 22 -0.14 -52.72 -21.98
N THR A 23 -0.88 -51.87 -22.67
CA THR A 23 -1.33 -50.57 -22.15
C THR A 23 -2.23 -50.69 -20.91
N ASP A 24 -2.70 -51.90 -20.61
CA ASP A 24 -3.41 -52.38 -19.43
C ASP A 24 -2.50 -52.75 -18.23
N ASP A 25 -1.17 -52.64 -18.35
CA ASP A 25 -0.20 -52.89 -17.27
C ASP A 25 -0.07 -51.71 -16.29
N VAL A 26 -1.20 -51.12 -15.89
CA VAL A 26 -1.25 -50.36 -14.64
C VAL A 26 -1.71 -51.35 -13.58
N SER A 27 -0.80 -51.83 -12.75
CA SER A 27 -1.20 -52.61 -11.59
C SER A 27 -2.19 -51.79 -10.76
N ILE A 28 -3.19 -52.44 -10.20
CA ILE A 28 -4.18 -51.81 -9.30
C ILE A 28 -3.46 -50.98 -8.22
N GLU A 29 -2.33 -51.49 -7.72
CA GLU A 29 -1.42 -50.82 -6.77
C GLU A 29 -0.80 -49.52 -7.30
N GLY A 30 -0.46 -49.44 -8.60
CA GLY A 30 0.04 -48.22 -9.24
C GLY A 30 -1.05 -47.14 -9.39
N LEU A 31 -2.29 -47.55 -9.66
CA LEU A 31 -3.46 -46.65 -9.66
C LEU A 31 -3.76 -46.15 -8.25
N GLU A 32 -3.73 -47.03 -7.25
CA GLU A 32 -3.94 -46.67 -5.84
C GLU A 32 -2.91 -45.63 -5.38
N THR A 33 -1.64 -45.81 -5.73
CA THR A 33 -0.56 -44.88 -5.41
C THR A 33 -0.79 -43.50 -6.06
N LEU A 34 -1.19 -43.47 -7.33
CA LEU A 34 -1.51 -42.22 -8.02
C LEU A 34 -2.71 -41.50 -7.40
N VAL A 35 -3.76 -42.23 -7.03
CA VAL A 35 -4.95 -41.66 -6.39
C VAL A 35 -4.60 -41.07 -5.02
N GLN A 36 -3.78 -41.77 -4.22
CA GLN A 36 -3.30 -41.25 -2.94
C GLN A 36 -2.45 -39.98 -3.11
N GLN A 37 -1.55 -39.97 -4.10
CA GLN A 37 -0.73 -38.79 -4.40
C GLN A 37 -1.59 -37.62 -4.87
N GLN A 38 -2.58 -37.86 -5.72
CA GLN A 38 -3.53 -36.84 -6.18
C GLN A 38 -4.36 -36.28 -5.01
N ALA A 39 -4.84 -37.14 -4.11
CA ALA A 39 -5.58 -36.72 -2.93
C ALA A 39 -4.75 -35.78 -2.04
N ALA A 40 -3.48 -36.11 -1.81
CA ALA A 40 -2.55 -35.27 -1.06
C ALA A 40 -2.35 -33.90 -1.74
N MET A 41 -2.17 -33.87 -3.06
CA MET A 41 -2.04 -32.61 -3.80
C MET A 41 -3.32 -31.76 -3.73
N ILE A 42 -4.50 -32.37 -3.86
CA ILE A 42 -5.79 -31.67 -3.75
C ILE A 42 -5.93 -31.04 -2.36
N GLN A 43 -5.57 -31.78 -1.32
CA GLN A 43 -5.62 -31.28 0.05
C GLN A 43 -4.62 -30.14 0.28
N GLN A 44 -3.42 -30.24 -0.30
CA GLN A 44 -2.41 -29.19 -0.26
C GLN A 44 -2.89 -27.92 -0.99
N GLN A 45 -3.46 -28.07 -2.19
CA GLN A 45 -4.00 -26.96 -2.97
C GLN A 45 -5.17 -26.28 -2.24
N SER A 46 -6.08 -27.06 -1.63
CA SER A 46 -7.18 -26.52 -0.81
C SER A 46 -6.66 -25.68 0.36
N THR A 47 -5.62 -26.16 1.04
CA THR A 47 -4.97 -25.43 2.14
C THR A 47 -4.31 -24.14 1.64
N MET A 48 -3.62 -24.18 0.50
CA MET A 48 -3.03 -22.97 -0.10
C MET A 48 -4.09 -21.95 -0.50
N MET A 49 -5.21 -22.38 -1.09
CA MET A 49 -6.31 -21.50 -1.46
C MET A 49 -6.93 -20.82 -0.23
N GLN A 50 -7.16 -21.55 0.86
CA GLN A 50 -7.65 -20.96 2.11
C GLN A 50 -6.67 -19.95 2.71
N THR A 51 -5.37 -20.28 2.67
CA THR A 51 -4.32 -19.38 3.14
C THR A 51 -4.27 -18.10 2.31
N LEU A 52 -4.37 -18.22 0.98
CA LEU A 52 -4.36 -17.08 0.08
C LEU A 52 -5.60 -16.21 0.27
N GLN A 53 -6.79 -16.82 0.39
CA GLN A 53 -8.03 -16.12 0.68
C GLN A 53 -7.92 -15.29 1.96
N THR A 54 -7.38 -15.89 3.02
CA THR A 54 -7.17 -15.20 4.31
C THR A 54 -6.22 -14.01 4.16
N LYS A 55 -5.13 -14.19 3.41
CA LYS A 55 -4.16 -13.11 3.13
C LYS A 55 -4.78 -11.98 2.31
N VAL A 56 -5.60 -12.29 1.30
CA VAL A 56 -6.29 -11.30 0.47
C VAL A 56 -7.25 -10.49 1.32
N THR A 57 -8.10 -11.12 2.13
CA THR A 57 -9.02 -10.41 3.02
C THR A 57 -8.27 -9.53 4.03
N ALA A 58 -7.14 -10.00 4.57
CA ALA A 58 -6.31 -9.18 5.45
C ALA A 58 -5.70 -7.96 4.74
N LEU A 59 -5.30 -8.09 3.47
CA LEU A 59 -4.78 -6.99 2.67
C LEU A 59 -5.87 -5.99 2.29
N GLU A 60 -7.06 -6.45 1.93
CA GLU A 60 -8.24 -5.60 1.65
C GLU A 60 -8.58 -4.73 2.87
N ASN A 61 -8.61 -5.33 4.07
CA ASN A 61 -8.85 -4.60 5.31
C ASN A 61 -7.75 -3.55 5.61
N LYS A 62 -6.48 -3.89 5.36
CA LYS A 62 -5.36 -2.95 5.51
C LYS A 62 -5.47 -1.80 4.50
N MET A 63 -5.84 -2.08 3.26
CA MET A 63 -6.03 -1.06 2.22
C MET A 63 -7.14 -0.08 2.61
N SER A 64 -8.29 -0.59 3.05
CA SER A 64 -9.40 0.25 3.52
C SER A 64 -9.01 1.17 4.70
N THR A 65 -8.19 0.66 5.62
CA THR A 65 -7.65 1.45 6.74
C THR A 65 -6.72 2.56 6.25
N ILE A 66 -5.85 2.24 5.28
CA ILE A 66 -4.94 3.21 4.66
C ILE A 66 -5.76 4.30 3.94
N ASP A 67 -6.77 3.95 3.15
CA ASP A 67 -7.61 4.91 2.43
C ASP A 67 -8.31 5.87 3.40
N THR A 68 -8.85 5.34 4.50
CA THR A 68 -9.50 6.16 5.52
C THR A 68 -8.50 7.11 6.18
N THR A 69 -7.32 6.62 6.55
CA THR A 69 -6.26 7.43 7.18
C THR A 69 -5.73 8.50 6.24
N HIS A 70 -5.50 8.15 4.96
CA HIS A 70 -5.04 9.06 3.94
C HIS A 70 -6.06 10.19 3.71
N ASN A 71 -7.34 9.84 3.65
CA ASN A 71 -8.40 10.83 3.51
C ASN A 71 -8.48 11.79 4.71
N MET A 72 -8.25 11.32 5.94
CA MET A 72 -8.18 12.23 7.10
C MET A 72 -6.94 13.14 7.07
N LEU A 73 -5.77 12.61 6.68
CA LEU A 73 -4.53 13.39 6.62
C LEU A 73 -4.57 14.48 5.53
N LEU A 74 -5.22 14.20 4.41
CA LEU A 74 -5.46 15.17 3.33
C LEU A 74 -6.46 16.27 3.71
N GLN A 75 -7.12 16.17 4.85
CA GLN A 75 -8.12 17.14 5.28
C GLN A 75 -7.56 18.11 6.32
N THR A 76 -6.60 17.73 7.15
CA THR A 76 -6.08 18.62 8.19
C THR A 76 -5.01 19.60 7.68
N GLY A 77 -5.19 20.90 7.89
CA GLY A 77 -4.21 21.95 7.64
C GLY A 77 -3.60 22.49 8.94
N HIS A 78 -2.28 22.68 8.95
CA HIS A 78 -1.56 23.28 10.08
C HIS A 78 -1.09 24.68 9.70
N TYR A 79 -1.52 25.67 10.48
CA TYR A 79 -1.19 27.07 10.24
C TYR A 79 -0.62 27.67 11.51
N GLY A 80 0.39 28.53 11.39
CA GLY A 80 1.07 29.06 12.56
C GLY A 80 1.56 30.48 12.37
N ILE A 81 2.00 31.06 13.49
CA ILE A 81 2.70 32.33 13.53
C ILE A 81 4.20 32.02 13.52
N ASP A 82 4.89 32.58 12.54
CA ASP A 82 6.33 32.46 12.35
C ASP A 82 7.02 33.77 12.75
N LYS A 83 8.16 33.67 13.44
CA LYS A 83 9.06 34.80 13.72
C LYS A 83 10.45 34.46 13.21
N ALA A 84 10.94 35.26 12.27
CA ALA A 84 12.29 35.15 11.73
C ALA A 84 12.68 33.74 11.21
N GLY A 85 11.71 32.96 10.71
CA GLY A 85 11.95 31.61 10.22
C GLY A 85 11.48 30.50 11.15
N ASP A 86 11.31 30.81 12.45
CA ASP A 86 10.91 29.85 13.48
C ASP A 86 9.41 29.93 13.80
N VAL A 87 8.75 28.77 13.79
CA VAL A 87 7.32 28.66 14.12
C VAL A 87 7.13 28.79 15.63
N MET A 88 6.37 29.79 16.05
CA MET A 88 6.11 30.10 17.45
C MET A 88 4.91 29.34 18.02
N VAL A 89 3.83 29.30 17.26
CA VAL A 89 2.56 28.67 17.65
C VAL A 89 1.89 28.14 16.41
N VAL A 90 1.20 27.00 16.55
CA VAL A 90 0.45 26.35 15.47
C VAL A 90 -0.98 26.13 15.93
N THR A 91 -1.92 26.35 15.02
CA THR A 91 -3.30 25.90 15.11
C THR A 91 -3.53 24.83 14.06
N VAL A 92 -4.46 23.93 14.38
CA VAL A 92 -4.87 22.84 13.51
C VAL A 92 -6.28 23.16 13.03
N VAL A 93 -6.48 23.10 11.73
CA VAL A 93 -7.79 23.21 11.09
C VAL A 93 -8.08 21.85 10.48
N GLU A 94 -9.11 21.18 10.98
CA GLU A 94 -9.59 19.94 10.38
C GLU A 94 -10.40 20.30 9.12
N GLY A 95 -10.16 19.58 8.03
CA GLY A 95 -10.87 19.75 6.76
C GLY A 95 -12.15 18.92 6.75
N PRO A 96 -12.92 18.94 5.66
CA PRO A 96 -14.34 18.69 5.70
C PRO A 96 -14.62 17.21 5.95
N GLY A 97 -14.84 16.90 7.23
CA GLY A 97 -15.99 16.08 7.59
C GLY A 97 -17.30 16.77 7.14
N GLN A 98 -18.42 16.40 7.76
CA GLN A 98 -19.72 17.01 7.43
C GLN A 98 -19.80 18.51 7.79
N ASP A 99 -18.82 19.06 8.52
CA ASP A 99 -18.77 20.47 8.90
C ASP A 99 -17.77 21.25 8.02
N ARG A 100 -18.28 22.22 7.26
CA ARG A 100 -17.47 23.07 6.36
C ARG A 100 -16.97 24.35 7.04
N LEU A 101 -17.20 24.48 8.35
CA LEU A 101 -16.99 25.69 9.12
C LEU A 101 -15.91 25.56 10.19
N ASP A 102 -15.08 24.52 10.14
CA ASP A 102 -13.98 24.34 11.09
C ASP A 102 -13.06 25.57 11.09
N LYS A 103 -12.73 26.03 12.30
CA LYS A 103 -11.94 27.25 12.54
C LYS A 103 -10.75 26.93 13.42
N GLY A 104 -9.57 27.36 12.99
CA GLY A 104 -8.37 27.40 13.81
C GLY A 104 -8.06 28.82 14.21
N ALA A 105 -7.68 29.02 15.47
CA ALA A 105 -7.12 30.27 15.95
C ALA A 105 -5.87 29.97 16.77
N CYS A 106 -4.86 30.83 16.63
CA CYS A 106 -3.71 30.87 17.52
C CYS A 106 -3.31 32.32 17.77
N LEU A 107 -2.66 32.54 18.91
CA LEU A 107 -2.18 33.85 19.35
C LEU A 107 -0.79 33.66 19.94
N ALA A 108 0.11 34.60 19.66
CA ALA A 108 1.43 34.65 20.23
C ALA A 108 1.76 36.08 20.66
N THR A 109 2.56 36.21 21.71
CA THR A 109 3.18 37.47 22.14
C THR A 109 4.68 37.27 22.18
N THR A 110 5.43 38.20 21.59
CA THR A 110 6.89 38.11 21.52
C THR A 110 7.52 39.49 21.48
N HIS A 111 8.70 39.60 22.05
CA HIS A 111 9.61 40.72 21.75
C HIS A 111 10.02 40.66 20.27
N LEU A 112 10.14 41.83 19.64
CA LEU A 112 10.66 41.98 18.28
C LEU A 112 11.77 43.01 18.30
N THR A 113 12.91 42.64 17.74
CA THR A 113 13.97 43.61 17.43
C THR A 113 13.69 44.24 16.08
N ALA A 114 14.12 45.49 15.88
CA ALA A 114 14.03 46.16 14.59
C ALA A 114 14.60 45.28 13.46
N GLY A 115 13.81 45.11 12.40
CA GLY A 115 14.16 44.26 11.24
C GLY A 115 13.70 42.79 11.35
N GLN A 116 13.18 42.34 12.49
CA GLN A 116 12.52 41.03 12.58
C GLN A 116 11.11 41.07 12.00
N HIS A 117 10.73 39.99 11.32
CA HIS A 117 9.42 39.85 10.70
C HIS A 117 8.60 38.75 11.38
N VAL A 118 7.28 38.98 11.46
CA VAL A 118 6.30 38.00 11.90
C VAL A 118 5.32 37.75 10.75
N MET A 119 5.04 36.48 10.47
CA MET A 119 4.20 36.09 9.34
C MET A 119 3.23 34.98 9.75
N ALA A 120 2.07 34.92 9.10
CA ALA A 120 1.26 33.71 9.08
C ALA A 120 1.90 32.71 8.10
N ARG A 121 2.06 31.46 8.53
CA ARG A 121 2.71 30.40 7.74
C ARG A 121 1.82 29.15 7.69
N HIS A 122 1.70 28.56 6.51
CA HIS A 122 1.26 27.17 6.37
C HIS A 122 2.43 26.25 6.75
N VAL A 123 2.26 25.48 7.82
CA VAL A 123 3.32 24.67 8.43
C VAL A 123 3.34 23.26 7.83
N GLY A 124 2.17 22.73 7.45
CA GLY A 124 2.07 21.43 6.81
C GLY A 124 0.64 20.89 6.80
N GLY A 125 0.46 19.73 6.17
CA GLY A 125 -0.85 19.17 5.89
C GLY A 125 -1.49 19.80 4.66
N SER A 126 -2.81 19.78 4.62
CA SER A 126 -3.61 20.26 3.51
C SER A 126 -3.74 21.77 3.52
N THR A 127 -3.73 22.39 2.34
CA THR A 127 -4.03 23.82 2.19
C THR A 127 -5.54 24.03 2.14
N TYR A 128 -6.25 23.68 3.21
CA TYR A 128 -7.68 23.94 3.33
C TYR A 128 -7.92 25.37 3.85
N LEU A 129 -7.72 26.34 2.96
CA LEU A 129 -8.23 27.70 3.15
C LEU A 129 -9.45 27.85 2.25
N ASN A 130 -10.59 27.31 2.68
CA ASN A 130 -11.85 27.68 2.07
C ASN A 130 -12.00 29.21 2.23
N SER A 131 -12.48 29.91 1.21
CA SER A 131 -12.41 31.37 1.02
C SER A 131 -13.18 32.22 2.06
N TYR A 132 -13.54 31.64 3.20
CA TYR A 132 -14.18 32.30 4.31
C TYR A 132 -13.13 32.93 5.23
N GLN A 133 -13.13 34.27 5.25
CA GLN A 133 -12.64 35.14 6.33
C GLN A 133 -11.50 34.58 7.18
N THR A 134 -10.28 34.56 6.64
CA THR A 134 -9.05 34.37 7.42
C THR A 134 -8.46 35.74 7.77
N SER A 135 -8.09 35.94 9.03
CA SER A 135 -7.50 37.20 9.51
C SER A 135 -6.14 36.97 10.18
N PHE A 136 -5.19 37.85 9.92
CA PHE A 136 -3.92 37.94 10.64
C PHE A 136 -3.69 39.39 11.05
N SER A 137 -3.53 39.62 12.36
CA SER A 137 -3.39 40.96 12.93
C SER A 137 -2.44 40.95 14.12
N GLY A 138 -1.88 42.12 14.43
CA GLY A 138 -0.99 42.33 15.57
C GLY A 138 -0.86 43.81 15.89
N PHE A 139 -0.45 44.11 17.12
CA PHE A 139 -0.23 45.47 17.60
C PHE A 139 0.91 45.49 18.64
N LEU A 140 1.51 46.66 18.81
CA LEU A 140 2.54 46.89 19.84
C LEU A 140 1.88 46.99 21.21
N ILE A 141 2.24 46.11 22.14
CA ILE A 141 1.75 46.16 23.53
C ILE A 141 2.54 47.20 24.33
N ALA A 142 3.87 47.11 24.28
CA ALA A 142 4.79 48.04 24.92
C ALA A 142 6.10 48.06 24.13
N ALA A 143 6.75 49.23 24.05
CA ALA A 143 8.11 49.33 23.55
C ALA A 143 9.10 49.05 24.68
N ASP A 144 10.10 48.20 24.42
CA ASP A 144 11.16 47.98 25.38
C ASP A 144 11.95 49.28 25.57
N THR A 145 12.15 49.69 26.82
CA THR A 145 13.08 50.78 27.12
C THR A 145 14.48 50.28 26.83
N ALA A 146 15.27 51.04 26.06
CA ALA A 146 16.69 50.77 25.93
C ALA A 146 17.27 50.71 27.35
N SER A 147 17.81 49.55 27.75
CA SER A 147 18.63 49.51 28.95
C SER A 147 19.84 50.39 28.66
N SER A 148 19.85 51.58 29.25
CA SER A 148 21.02 52.45 29.31
C SER A 148 22.16 51.64 29.93
N ALA A 149 23.11 51.24 29.08
CA ALA A 149 24.41 50.74 29.53
C ALA A 149 25.18 51.85 30.25
#